data_AF-A0A7S3CAY9-F1
#
_entry.id   AF-A0A7S3CAY9-F1
#
_cell.length_a   1.000
_cell.length_b   1.000
_cell.length_c   1.000
_cell.angle_alpha   90.00
_cell.angle_beta   90.00
_cell.angle_gamma   90.00
#
_symmetry.space_group_name_H-M   'P 1'
#
loop_
_entity.id
_entity.type
_entity.pdbx_description
1 polymer ?
#
loop_
_entity_poly.entity_id
_entity_poly.type
_entity_poly.pdbx_seq_one_letter_code
_entity_poly.pdbx_strand_id
1 'polypeptide(L)'
;MSEPGQNLAQSTVIRLQGGQLMAFFRSRKERWVFTSYSYDDGRTWTKPLQTQIPNNNCGIAAVQLQSGAIALIFNNQRDDRFRWPLSIALSYDDGFTWPFIRDLEDDDEGHKLASCPRCVFGKKAEYSYPSVLQSKDGYIHVTYTYKRAFIKHVKIGEEWCKTGSTSGAFHGHDP
;
A
#
# COMPACT_ATOMS: atom_id res chain seq x y z
N MET A 1 23.97 -5.14 14.20
CA MET A 1 22.69 -4.96 13.47
C MET A 1 22.40 -3.46 13.48
N SER A 2 21.99 -2.86 12.36
CA SER A 2 21.58 -1.44 12.32
C SER A 2 20.32 -1.22 13.14
N GLU A 3 20.13 -0.02 13.70
CA GLU A 3 18.84 0.32 14.31
C GLU A 3 17.71 0.22 13.28
N PRO A 4 16.54 -0.34 13.64
CA PRO A 4 15.36 -0.33 12.77
C PRO A 4 14.95 1.09 12.37
N GLY A 5 14.35 1.24 11.19
CA GLY A 5 13.88 2.53 10.69
C GLY A 5 14.95 3.37 9.98
N GLN A 6 16.09 2.79 9.63
CA GLN A 6 17.07 3.40 8.72
C GLN A 6 16.72 3.11 7.24
N ASN A 7 17.15 3.98 6.32
CA ASN A 7 16.92 3.84 4.86
C ASN A 7 15.44 3.84 4.42
N LEU A 8 14.61 4.59 5.14
CA LEU A 8 13.23 4.88 4.74
C LEU A 8 13.23 5.83 3.53
N ALA A 9 12.28 5.63 2.61
CA ALA A 9 12.15 6.46 1.42
C ALA A 9 10.70 6.52 0.97
N GLN A 10 10.41 7.41 0.02
CA GLN A 10 9.10 7.54 -0.66
C GLN A 10 7.93 7.47 0.33
N SER A 11 7.82 8.50 1.16
CA SER A 11 6.73 8.59 2.11
C SER A 11 5.41 8.92 1.43
N THR A 12 4.32 8.51 2.07
CA THR A 12 2.98 9.04 1.86
C THR A 12 2.50 9.63 3.18
N VAL A 13 1.99 10.87 3.14
CA VAL A 13 1.59 11.61 4.34
C VAL A 13 0.09 11.88 4.28
N ILE A 14 -0.61 11.56 5.35
CA ILE A 14 -2.05 11.80 5.52
C ILE A 14 -2.29 12.60 6.79
N ARG A 15 -3.40 13.34 6.82
CA ARG A 15 -3.92 13.95 8.05
C ARG A 15 -4.99 13.03 8.61
N LEU A 16 -4.80 12.58 9.84
CA LEU A 16 -5.75 11.73 10.56
C LEU A 16 -6.95 12.55 11.02
N GLN A 17 -8.05 11.87 11.37
CA GLN A 17 -9.25 12.55 11.90
C GLN A 17 -8.96 13.33 13.20
N GLY A 18 -8.02 12.85 14.02
CA GLY A 18 -7.56 13.56 15.22
C GLY A 18 -6.77 14.86 14.92
N GLY A 19 -6.47 15.14 13.66
CA GLY A 19 -5.80 16.37 13.21
C GLY A 19 -4.29 16.23 13.06
N GLN A 20 -3.65 15.25 13.71
CA GLN A 20 -2.22 14.96 13.55
C GLN A 20 -1.89 14.42 12.15
N LEU A 21 -0.64 14.60 11.72
CA LEU A 21 -0.13 13.99 10.48
C LEU A 21 0.47 12.61 10.78
N MET A 22 0.25 11.68 9.86
CA MET A 22 0.87 10.37 9.84
C MET A 22 1.58 10.16 8.51
N ALA A 23 2.81 9.67 8.55
CA ALA A 23 3.61 9.36 7.39
C ALA A 23 3.90 7.85 7.35
N PHE A 24 3.53 7.19 6.26
CA PHE A 24 4.00 5.84 5.96
C PHE A 24 5.22 5.89 5.05
N PHE A 25 6.15 4.95 5.22
CA PHE A 25 7.38 4.86 4.44
C PHE A 25 7.56 3.46 3.88
N ARG A 26 8.02 3.35 2.63
CA ARG A 26 8.69 2.11 2.20
C ARG A 26 10.06 2.00 2.87
N SER A 27 10.52 0.77 3.07
CA SER A 27 11.89 0.51 3.48
C SER A 27 12.69 -0.12 2.35
N ARG A 28 13.91 0.36 2.14
CA ARG A 28 14.85 -0.23 1.16
C ARG A 28 15.52 -1.51 1.65
N LYS A 29 15.42 -1.81 2.96
CA LYS A 29 16.11 -2.95 3.60
C LYS A 29 15.21 -3.76 4.52
N GLU A 30 14.28 -3.11 5.22
CA GLU A 30 13.60 -3.70 6.38
C GLU A 30 12.35 -4.52 6.06
N ARG A 31 12.03 -4.83 4.79
CA ARG A 31 10.90 -5.70 4.40
C ARG A 31 9.50 -5.36 4.96
N TRP A 32 9.35 -4.20 5.63
CA TRP A 32 8.15 -3.73 6.31
C TRP A 32 7.89 -2.26 5.98
N VAL A 33 6.62 -1.85 6.06
CA VAL A 33 6.23 -0.44 6.08
C VAL A 33 6.53 0.12 7.47
N PHE A 34 7.00 1.36 7.51
CA PHE A 34 7.22 2.12 8.74
C PHE A 34 6.24 3.29 8.81
N THR A 35 5.88 3.71 10.02
CA THR A 35 5.08 4.91 10.27
C THR A 35 5.80 5.91 11.17
N SER A 36 5.51 7.20 11.02
CA SER A 36 5.92 8.28 11.92
C SER A 36 4.79 9.30 12.03
N TYR A 37 4.69 9.98 13.17
CA TYR A 37 3.64 10.96 13.45
C TYR A 37 4.23 12.34 13.62
N SER A 38 3.46 13.36 13.25
CA SER A 38 3.73 14.76 13.56
C SER A 38 2.51 15.40 14.21
N TYR A 39 2.77 16.07 15.34
CA TYR A 39 1.77 16.77 16.15
C TYR A 39 1.86 18.30 15.99
N ASP A 40 2.73 18.78 15.10
CA ASP A 40 3.05 20.19 14.91
C ASP A 40 3.09 20.58 13.41
N ASP A 41 2.20 19.98 12.63
CA ASP A 41 2.02 20.21 11.19
C ASP A 41 3.28 19.98 10.35
N GLY A 42 4.01 18.92 10.68
CA GLY A 42 5.14 18.40 9.90
C GLY A 42 6.47 19.06 10.20
N ARG A 43 6.55 19.93 11.22
CA ARG A 43 7.81 20.56 11.66
C ARG A 43 8.72 19.55 12.33
N THR A 44 8.17 18.70 13.19
CA THR A 44 8.88 17.60 13.84
C THR A 44 8.11 16.29 13.68
N TRP A 45 8.86 15.19 13.74
CA TRP A 45 8.35 13.85 13.50
C TRP A 45 8.88 12.89 14.58
N THR A 46 8.05 11.96 15.01
CA THR A 46 8.48 10.91 15.95
C THR A 46 9.49 9.98 15.30
N LYS A 47 10.27 9.24 16.11
CA LYS A 47 11.07 8.13 15.59
C LYS A 47 10.15 7.16 14.82
N PRO A 48 10.53 6.72 13.61
CA PRO A 48 9.71 5.78 12.85
C PRO A 48 9.54 4.45 13.58
N LEU A 49 8.32 3.93 13.56
CA LEU A 49 7.96 2.63 14.12
C LEU A 49 7.62 1.66 12.99
N GLN A 50 8.06 0.41 13.13
CA GLN A 50 7.72 -0.65 12.19
C GLN A 50 6.23 -1.02 12.35
N THR A 51 5.54 -1.24 11.24
CA THR A 51 4.17 -1.76 11.21
C THR A 51 4.15 -3.28 10.96
N GLN A 52 2.96 -3.88 10.95
CA GLN A 52 2.74 -5.27 10.55
C GLN A 52 2.61 -5.43 9.02
N ILE A 53 2.57 -4.32 8.28
CA ILE A 53 2.36 -4.33 6.83
C ILE A 53 3.68 -4.65 6.12
N PRO A 54 3.73 -5.72 5.30
CA PRO A 54 4.94 -6.09 4.57
C PRO A 54 5.26 -5.06 3.48
N ASN A 55 6.54 -4.93 3.15
CA ASN A 55 7.00 -4.10 2.05
C ASN A 55 8.22 -4.71 1.36
N ASN A 56 8.11 -4.96 0.07
CA ASN A 56 9.16 -5.48 -0.80
C ASN A 56 9.94 -4.37 -1.52
N ASN A 57 10.19 -3.23 -0.85
CA ASN A 57 10.80 -2.02 -1.43
C ASN A 57 9.97 -1.37 -2.57
N CYS A 58 8.69 -1.75 -2.71
CA CYS A 58 7.76 -1.06 -3.60
C CYS A 58 7.20 0.20 -2.96
N GLY A 59 6.78 1.15 -3.81
CA GLY A 59 6.09 2.35 -3.38
C GLY A 59 4.71 2.00 -2.79
N ILE A 60 4.25 2.83 -1.87
CA ILE A 60 2.97 2.73 -1.18
C ILE A 60 2.22 4.05 -1.31
N ALA A 61 0.91 4.03 -1.13
CA ALA A 61 0.09 5.23 -1.10
C ALA A 61 -1.03 5.09 -0.07
N ALA A 62 -1.31 6.14 0.69
CA ALA A 62 -2.35 6.14 1.70
C ALA A 62 -3.29 7.35 1.53
N VAL A 63 -4.53 7.19 1.97
CA VAL A 63 -5.49 8.29 2.09
C VAL A 63 -6.36 8.10 3.34
N GLN A 64 -6.69 9.21 4.00
CA GLN A 64 -7.72 9.27 5.03
C GLN A 64 -9.09 9.35 4.34
N LEU A 65 -9.94 8.35 4.56
CA LEU A 65 -11.30 8.29 4.02
C LEU A 65 -12.27 9.14 4.86
N GLN A 66 -13.37 9.55 4.22
CA GLN A 66 -14.50 10.27 4.83
C GLN A 66 -15.13 9.49 5.99
N SER A 67 -15.10 8.16 5.95
CA SER A 67 -15.57 7.28 7.03
C SER A 67 -14.69 7.31 8.29
N GLY A 68 -13.47 7.85 8.18
CA GLY A 68 -12.47 7.78 9.23
C GLY A 68 -11.46 6.64 9.09
N ALA A 69 -11.68 5.74 8.12
CA ALA A 69 -10.68 4.73 7.82
C ALA A 69 -9.46 5.30 7.11
N ILE A 70 -8.30 4.68 7.31
CA ILE A 70 -7.14 4.80 6.45
C ILE A 70 -7.24 3.71 5.38
N ALA A 71 -7.13 4.09 4.11
CA ALA A 71 -6.88 3.15 3.02
C ALA A 71 -5.41 3.17 2.63
N LEU A 72 -4.73 2.02 2.73
CA LEU A 72 -3.33 1.85 2.35
C LEU A 72 -3.23 0.91 1.15
N ILE A 73 -2.58 1.39 0.09
CA ILE A 73 -2.28 0.62 -1.12
C ILE A 73 -0.80 0.26 -1.11
N PHE A 74 -0.51 -1.03 -1.21
CA PHE A 74 0.84 -1.58 -1.12
C PHE A 74 0.94 -2.91 -1.87
N ASN A 75 2.17 -3.32 -2.18
CA ASN A 75 2.39 -4.69 -2.63
C ASN A 75 2.54 -5.60 -1.41
N ASN A 76 1.61 -6.55 -1.26
CA ASN A 76 1.52 -7.42 -0.09
C ASN A 76 2.56 -8.56 -0.14
N GLN A 77 3.84 -8.20 -0.12
CA GLN A 77 5.00 -9.09 -0.27
C GLN A 77 6.20 -8.61 0.53
N ARG A 78 7.09 -9.54 0.87
CA ARG A 78 8.40 -9.25 1.50
C ARG A 78 9.59 -9.46 0.57
N ASP A 79 9.39 -10.13 -0.55
CA ASP A 79 10.42 -10.47 -1.52
C ASP A 79 10.44 -9.44 -2.65
N ASP A 80 11.55 -8.71 -2.78
CA ASP A 80 11.73 -7.60 -3.73
C ASP A 80 11.79 -8.04 -5.20
N ARG A 81 11.87 -9.35 -5.46
CA ARG A 81 11.77 -9.95 -6.79
C ARG A 81 10.35 -9.96 -7.34
N PHE A 82 9.35 -9.84 -6.48
CA PHE A 82 7.93 -9.87 -6.84
C PHE A 82 7.31 -8.50 -6.63
N ARG A 83 6.31 -8.12 -7.43
CA ARG A 83 5.57 -6.85 -7.30
C ARG A 83 4.06 -7.07 -7.44
N TRP A 84 3.59 -8.17 -6.86
CA TRP A 84 2.20 -8.62 -6.83
C TRP A 84 1.95 -9.42 -5.54
N PRO A 85 0.73 -9.49 -5.01
CA PRO A 85 -0.42 -8.72 -5.47
C PRO A 85 -0.24 -7.22 -5.18
N LEU A 86 -1.03 -6.39 -5.82
CA LEU A 86 -1.28 -5.02 -5.36
C LEU A 86 -2.55 -5.06 -4.53
N SER A 87 -2.47 -4.68 -3.26
CA SER A 87 -3.57 -4.83 -2.31
C SER A 87 -3.96 -3.47 -1.73
N ILE A 88 -5.22 -3.37 -1.32
CA ILE A 88 -5.74 -2.30 -0.47
C ILE A 88 -6.07 -2.89 0.91
N ALA A 89 -5.62 -2.23 1.98
CA ALA A 89 -5.98 -2.54 3.35
C ALA A 89 -6.70 -1.35 3.99
N LEU A 90 -7.67 -1.63 4.88
CA LEU A 90 -8.38 -0.62 5.65
C LEU A 90 -8.05 -0.75 7.14
N SER A 91 -7.79 0.40 7.78
CA SER A 91 -7.66 0.52 9.23
C SER A 91 -8.65 1.56 9.75
N TYR A 92 -9.31 1.28 10.86
CA TYR A 92 -10.28 2.17 11.53
C TYR A 92 -9.75 2.71 12.86
N ASP A 93 -8.50 2.42 13.19
CA ASP A 93 -7.83 2.76 14.43
C ASP A 93 -6.45 3.36 14.14
N ASP A 94 -6.38 4.33 13.23
CA ASP A 94 -5.16 5.08 12.92
C ASP A 94 -3.94 4.22 12.53
N GLY A 95 -4.18 3.05 11.95
CA GLY A 95 -3.16 2.13 11.44
C GLY A 95 -2.65 1.10 12.45
N PHE A 96 -3.26 0.98 13.64
CA PHE A 96 -2.90 -0.04 14.63
C PHE A 96 -3.33 -1.44 14.19
N THR A 97 -4.53 -1.59 13.64
CA THR A 97 -5.06 -2.84 13.09
C THR A 97 -5.58 -2.65 11.68
N TRP A 98 -5.68 -3.77 10.96
CA TRP A 98 -6.00 -3.83 9.54
C TRP A 98 -6.91 -5.03 9.27
N PRO A 99 -8.18 -4.99 9.68
CA PRO A 99 -9.08 -6.15 9.60
C PRO A 99 -9.57 -6.46 8.18
N PHE A 100 -9.48 -5.50 7.25
CA PHE A 100 -9.93 -5.70 5.87
C PHE A 100 -8.78 -5.52 4.88
N ILE A 101 -8.58 -6.52 4.03
CA ILE A 101 -7.58 -6.50 2.96
C ILE A 101 -8.15 -7.17 1.73
N ARG A 102 -7.95 -6.54 0.58
CA ARG A 102 -8.36 -7.07 -0.72
C ARG A 102 -7.32 -6.80 -1.79
N ASP A 103 -7.09 -7.77 -2.66
CA ASP A 103 -6.25 -7.58 -3.84
C ASP A 103 -6.99 -6.73 -4.90
N LEU A 104 -6.33 -5.67 -5.36
CA LEU A 104 -6.70 -4.91 -6.55
C LEU A 104 -6.24 -5.64 -7.83
N GLU A 105 -5.09 -6.29 -7.73
CA GLU A 105 -4.48 -7.12 -8.77
C GLU A 105 -3.73 -8.28 -8.11
N ASP A 106 -3.82 -9.45 -8.72
CA ASP A 106 -3.08 -10.66 -8.34
C ASP A 106 -2.23 -11.16 -9.52
N ASP A 107 -1.69 -12.37 -9.39
CA ASP A 107 -0.98 -13.12 -10.44
C ASP A 107 -1.83 -14.27 -10.99
N ASP A 108 -3.16 -14.29 -10.79
CA ASP A 108 -4.04 -15.35 -11.30
C ASP A 108 -4.20 -15.28 -12.84
N GLU A 109 -3.80 -14.17 -13.47
CA GLU A 109 -3.49 -14.13 -14.91
C GLU A 109 -2.11 -14.74 -15.27
N GLY A 110 -1.53 -15.54 -14.37
CA GLY A 110 -0.37 -16.36 -14.65
C GLY A 110 -0.54 -17.10 -15.99
N HIS A 111 0.57 -17.29 -16.69
CA HIS A 111 0.73 -18.25 -17.80
C HIS A 111 0.38 -17.85 -19.24
N LYS A 112 -0.29 -16.72 -19.54
CA LYS A 112 -0.62 -16.37 -20.96
C LYS A 112 0.22 -15.28 -21.63
N LEU A 113 1.05 -14.54 -20.89
CA LEU A 113 1.93 -13.51 -21.45
C LEU A 113 3.40 -13.97 -21.43
N ALA A 114 3.68 -15.15 -21.99
CA ALA A 114 5.05 -15.53 -22.36
C ALA A 114 5.62 -14.66 -23.50
N SER A 115 4.78 -13.81 -24.13
CA SER A 115 5.17 -13.02 -25.30
C SER A 115 4.66 -11.58 -25.21
N CYS A 116 5.12 -10.82 -24.22
CA CYS A 116 5.12 -9.36 -24.34
C CYS A 116 6.52 -8.91 -24.77
N PRO A 117 6.73 -8.48 -26.03
CA PRO A 117 8.05 -8.07 -26.53
C PRO A 117 8.64 -6.86 -25.80
N ARG A 118 7.80 -6.12 -25.05
CA ARG A 118 8.18 -4.94 -24.28
C ARG A 118 8.44 -5.25 -22.79
N CYS A 119 8.08 -6.46 -22.33
CA CYS A 119 8.48 -6.97 -21.03
C CYS A 119 9.95 -7.38 -21.12
N VAL A 120 10.84 -6.42 -20.88
CA VAL A 120 12.27 -6.66 -20.74
C VAL A 120 12.42 -7.74 -19.66
N PHE A 121 12.84 -8.95 -20.05
CA PHE A 121 13.17 -10.10 -19.19
C PHE A 121 12.05 -11.03 -18.68
N GLY A 122 11.01 -11.35 -19.47
CA GLY A 122 10.12 -12.50 -19.14
C GLY A 122 9.48 -12.44 -17.75
N LYS A 123 9.16 -11.24 -17.28
CA LYS A 123 8.78 -11.00 -15.88
C LYS A 123 7.30 -11.30 -15.60
N LYS A 124 7.12 -11.87 -14.41
CA LYS A 124 5.89 -12.10 -13.62
C LYS A 124 5.02 -10.82 -13.54
N ALA A 125 3.77 -10.92 -13.05
CA ALA A 125 2.93 -9.75 -12.78
C ALA A 125 3.72 -8.63 -12.07
N GLU A 126 3.65 -7.39 -12.58
CA GLU A 126 4.37 -6.24 -12.01
C GLU A 126 3.43 -5.05 -11.85
N TYR A 127 3.12 -4.69 -10.62
CA TYR A 127 2.32 -3.51 -10.27
C TYR A 127 3.15 -2.57 -9.42
N SER A 128 3.11 -1.27 -9.68
CA SER A 128 4.02 -0.33 -9.00
C SER A 128 3.52 1.09 -8.93
N TYR A 129 4.09 1.83 -7.98
CA TYR A 129 3.89 3.27 -7.79
C TYR A 129 2.41 3.66 -7.75
N PRO A 130 1.66 3.13 -6.77
CA PRO A 130 0.28 3.51 -6.59
C PRO A 130 0.17 5.01 -6.24
N SER A 131 -0.96 5.59 -6.61
CA SER A 131 -1.48 6.85 -6.07
C SER A 131 -2.95 6.64 -5.75
N VAL A 132 -3.44 7.28 -4.69
CA VAL A 132 -4.80 7.12 -4.19
C VAL A 132 -5.40 8.46 -3.80
N LEU A 133 -6.70 8.61 -4.06
CA LEU A 133 -7.53 9.68 -3.51
C LEU A 133 -8.96 9.15 -3.28
N GLN A 134 -9.73 9.84 -2.45
CA GLN A 134 -11.18 9.64 -2.36
C GLN A 134 -11.91 10.86 -2.94
N SER A 135 -12.88 10.61 -3.81
CA SER A 135 -13.74 11.65 -4.38
C SER A 135 -14.91 11.98 -3.45
N LYS A 136 -15.57 13.12 -3.69
CA LYS A 136 -16.71 13.61 -2.89
C LYS A 136 -17.91 12.67 -2.89
N ASP A 137 -18.04 11.82 -3.91
CA ASP A 137 -19.07 10.78 -4.01
C ASP A 137 -18.71 9.51 -3.18
N GLY A 138 -17.63 9.55 -2.40
CA GLY A 138 -17.24 8.49 -1.46
C GLY A 138 -16.40 7.38 -2.09
N TYR A 139 -16.21 7.38 -3.40
CA TYR A 139 -15.41 6.35 -4.07
C TYR A 139 -13.91 6.57 -3.91
N ILE A 140 -13.18 5.47 -3.82
CA ILE A 140 -11.73 5.42 -3.76
C ILE A 140 -11.22 5.23 -5.19
N HIS A 141 -10.36 6.15 -5.62
CA HIS A 141 -9.69 6.12 -6.92
C HIS A 141 -8.24 5.74 -6.72
N VAL A 142 -7.81 4.66 -7.38
CA VAL A 142 -6.41 4.22 -7.33
C VAL A 142 -5.85 4.18 -8.74
N THR A 143 -4.66 4.76 -8.93
CA THR A 143 -3.89 4.64 -10.17
C THR A 143 -2.55 3.98 -9.90
N TYR A 144 -2.06 3.16 -10.82
CA TYR A 144 -0.77 2.48 -10.66
C TYR A 144 -0.20 2.08 -12.02
N THR A 145 1.11 1.86 -12.05
CA THR A 145 1.78 1.26 -13.20
C THR A 145 1.37 -0.21 -13.30
N TYR A 146 0.76 -0.59 -14.42
CA TYR A 146 0.33 -1.95 -14.72
C TYR A 146 1.29 -2.60 -15.71
N LYS A 147 1.97 -3.67 -15.27
CA LYS A 147 2.92 -4.49 -16.05
C LYS A 147 3.97 -3.65 -16.80
N ARG A 148 4.34 -2.48 -16.25
CA ARG A 148 5.20 -1.45 -16.87
C ARG A 148 4.80 -1.03 -18.29
N ALA A 149 3.54 -1.20 -18.65
CA ALA A 149 3.03 -0.93 -19.99
C ALA A 149 2.17 0.34 -20.04
N PHE A 150 1.31 0.52 -19.04
CA PHE A 150 0.40 1.66 -18.94
C PHE A 150 0.08 1.99 -17.48
N ILE A 151 -0.61 3.11 -17.28
CA ILE A 151 -1.22 3.45 -15.98
C ILE A 151 -2.65 2.91 -15.99
N LYS A 152 -2.97 2.01 -15.06
CA LYS A 152 -4.34 1.56 -14.83
C LYS A 152 -4.98 2.44 -13.77
N HIS A 153 -6.28 2.69 -13.93
CA HIS A 153 -7.12 3.37 -12.96
C HIS A 153 -8.26 2.43 -12.54
N VAL A 154 -8.53 2.38 -11.25
CA VAL A 154 -9.70 1.68 -10.69
C VAL A 154 -10.50 2.63 -9.80
N LYS A 155 -11.82 2.47 -9.83
CA LYS A 155 -12.78 3.16 -8.96
C LYS A 155 -13.50 2.09 -8.14
N ILE A 156 -13.35 2.13 -6.82
CA ILE A 156 -13.88 1.11 -5.90
C ILE A 156 -14.59 1.77 -4.72
N GLY A 157 -15.59 1.09 -4.17
CA GLY A 157 -16.25 1.52 -2.93
C GLY A 157 -15.56 0.95 -1.70
N GLU A 158 -15.70 1.61 -0.56
CA GLU A 158 -15.15 1.11 0.72
C GLU A 158 -15.71 -0.26 1.09
N GLU A 159 -17.01 -0.49 0.90
CA GLU A 159 -17.64 -1.80 1.17
C GLU A 159 -17.07 -2.92 0.30
N TRP A 160 -16.66 -2.62 -0.94
CA TRP A 160 -16.01 -3.61 -1.80
C TRP A 160 -14.67 -4.08 -1.20
N CYS A 161 -13.95 -3.22 -0.48
CA CYS A 161 -12.70 -3.60 0.18
C CYS A 161 -12.93 -4.59 1.34
N LYS A 162 -14.12 -4.60 1.96
CA LYS A 162 -14.44 -5.41 3.14
C LYS A 162 -14.81 -6.86 2.84
N THR A 163 -15.21 -7.16 1.61
CA THR A 163 -15.73 -8.48 1.23
C THR A 163 -14.74 -9.30 0.39
N GLY A 164 -13.45 -8.92 0.38
CA GLY A 164 -12.43 -9.58 -0.43
C GLY A 164 -11.46 -10.43 0.37
N SER A 165 -10.50 -10.98 -0.35
CA SER A 165 -9.35 -11.70 0.21
C SER A 165 -8.07 -11.22 -0.47
N THR A 166 -6.94 -11.69 0.06
CA THR A 166 -5.62 -11.46 -0.50
C THR A 166 -4.87 -12.77 -0.67
N SER A 167 -4.11 -12.86 -1.76
CA SER A 167 -3.11 -13.89 -2.04
C SER A 167 -1.72 -13.55 -1.47
N GLY A 168 -1.59 -12.36 -0.87
CA GLY A 168 -0.32 -11.82 -0.37
C GLY A 168 0.07 -12.32 1.02
N ALA A 169 1.18 -11.79 1.52
CA ALA A 169 1.85 -12.27 2.75
C ALA A 169 1.14 -11.90 4.06
N PHE A 170 0.27 -10.89 4.07
CA PHE A 170 -0.45 -10.41 5.25
C PHE A 170 -1.96 -10.51 5.02
N HIS A 171 -2.67 -11.22 5.90
CA HIS A 171 -4.10 -11.53 5.76
C HIS A 171 -5.03 -10.69 6.64
N GLY A 172 -4.48 -9.69 7.33
CA GLY A 172 -5.22 -8.83 8.25
C GLY A 172 -5.07 -9.26 9.70
N HIS A 173 -5.66 -8.46 10.57
CA HIS A 173 -5.83 -8.82 11.98
C HIS A 173 -7.16 -9.55 12.12
N ASP A 174 -7.22 -10.51 13.05
CA ASP A 174 -8.50 -11.12 13.42
C ASP A 174 -9.47 -10.00 13.87
N PRO A 175 -10.75 -10.03 13.44
CA PRO A 175 -11.75 -9.02 13.79
C PRO A 175 -12.00 -8.87 15.29
#